data_AF-A0A455UJY2-F1
#
_entry.id   AF-A0A455UJY2-F1
#
_cell.length_a   1.000
_cell.length_b   1.000
_cell.length_c   1.000
_cell.angle_alpha   90.00
_cell.angle_beta   90.00
_cell.angle_gamma   90.00
#
_symmetry.space_group_name_H-M   'P 1'
#
loop_
_entity.id
_entity.type
_entity.pdbx_description
1 polymer ?
#
loop_
_entity_poly.entity_id
_entity_poly.type
_entity_poly.pdbx_seq_one_letter_code
_entity_poly.pdbx_strand_id
1 'polypeptide(L)'
;MQKLEMMVIVDPYPTVAAVMHDRSDGVYLLPAATQFETTGSVTATNRSLQWRDRVIEPLFESKPDHEIINLFARKLGFGNELVKNYQMNGDEPLIEDILREINRGMWTVGYTGQSPERLKEHQKNWHTFSFENLRAEGGPADGDYYGLPWPCWGTPEFRHPGSPNLYDTSVPVMEGGMGFRARFGIERDGVNLLAEGSAPVGGDIDDGYPEFNDQLLKDLGWWDDLTAEEKQAAEGKTGKPTSRAVSSVSRLRMAARPMATPKLVPWYGPSPTKCRNTASRSTPHAVIWSNASLPGTISTRSCACPPCTKPFRTVTTQVSTR
;
A
#
# COMPACT_ATOMS: atom_id res chain seq x y z
N MET A 1 19.38 12.74 26.36
CA MET A 1 20.43 12.96 25.35
C MET A 1 21.86 12.89 25.92
N GLN A 2 22.08 13.11 27.23
CA GLN A 2 23.42 13.07 27.84
C GLN A 2 24.15 11.71 27.77
N LYS A 3 23.42 10.59 27.65
CA LYS A 3 24.02 9.24 27.53
C LYS A 3 24.57 8.92 26.13
N LEU A 4 24.26 9.72 25.11
CA LEU A 4 24.76 9.51 23.75
C LEU A 4 26.17 10.07 23.64
N GLU A 5 27.08 9.38 22.97
CA GLU A 5 28.43 9.90 22.71
C GLU A 5 28.43 10.96 21.60
N MET A 6 27.57 10.79 20.59
CA MET A 6 27.39 11.69 19.46
C MET A 6 25.90 11.82 19.11
N MET A 7 25.51 13.00 18.63
CA MET A 7 24.17 13.29 18.12
C MET A 7 24.29 13.94 16.74
N VAL A 8 23.72 13.30 15.73
CA VAL A 8 23.65 13.83 14.36
C VAL A 8 22.18 14.14 14.07
N ILE A 9 21.91 15.39 13.73
CA ILE A 9 20.58 15.89 13.41
C ILE A 9 20.59 16.28 11.94
N VAL A 10 19.62 15.75 11.19
CA VAL A 10 19.43 16.00 9.76
C VAL A 10 18.06 16.61 9.61
N ASP A 11 17.99 17.90 9.31
CA ASP A 11 16.73 18.63 9.28
C ASP A 11 16.87 19.90 8.42
N PRO A 12 15.82 20.32 7.69
CA PRO A 12 15.80 21.63 7.03
C PRO A 12 15.82 22.81 8.00
N TYR A 13 15.37 22.63 9.25
CA TYR A 13 15.33 23.70 10.25
C TYR A 13 15.98 23.27 11.57
N PRO A 14 16.59 24.20 12.32
CA PRO A 14 17.10 23.88 13.65
C PRO A 14 15.94 23.55 14.60
N THR A 15 15.78 22.27 14.91
CA THR A 15 14.73 21.79 15.81
C THR A 15 15.08 21.97 17.28
N VAL A 16 14.10 21.74 18.15
CA VAL A 16 14.29 21.75 19.61
C VAL A 16 15.43 20.82 20.03
N ALA A 17 15.60 19.68 19.35
CA ALA A 17 16.70 18.74 19.63
C ALA A 17 18.09 19.33 19.32
N ALA A 18 18.18 20.24 18.34
CA ALA A 18 19.43 20.91 17.95
C ALA A 18 19.81 22.06 18.90
N VAL A 19 18.86 22.59 19.67
CA VAL A 19 19.07 23.78 20.51
C VAL A 19 19.01 23.47 22.00
N MET A 20 18.10 22.61 22.45
CA MET A 20 17.88 22.30 23.87
C MET A 20 18.71 21.10 24.34
N HIS A 21 20.04 21.19 24.19
CA HIS A 21 20.98 20.22 24.73
C HIS A 21 22.11 20.91 25.51
N ASP A 22 22.56 20.32 26.62
CA ASP A 22 23.66 20.89 27.43
C ASP A 22 25.06 20.49 26.92
N ARG A 23 25.17 20.03 25.67
CA ARG A 23 26.42 19.55 25.08
C ARG A 23 27.21 20.68 24.46
N SER A 24 28.51 20.69 24.72
CA SER A 24 29.48 21.57 24.04
C SER A 24 30.15 20.92 22.82
N ASP A 25 30.08 19.58 22.69
CA ASP A 25 30.72 18.81 21.62
C ASP A 25 29.91 17.54 21.26
N GLY A 26 30.18 17.00 20.07
CA GLY A 26 29.56 15.80 19.53
C GLY A 26 28.14 16.01 19.04
N VAL A 27 27.76 17.25 18.70
CA VAL A 27 26.48 17.56 18.03
C VAL A 27 26.74 18.10 16.64
N TYR A 28 26.21 17.41 15.64
CA TYR A 28 26.31 17.80 14.23
C TYR A 28 24.92 18.09 13.70
N LEU A 29 24.75 19.26 13.10
CA LEU A 29 23.55 19.64 12.37
C LEU A 29 23.87 19.65 10.88
N LEU A 30 23.18 18.81 10.12
CA LEU A 30 23.35 18.70 8.67
C LEU A 30 22.14 19.33 7.97
N PRO A 31 22.35 20.28 7.04
CA PRO A 31 21.26 20.94 6.34
C PRO A 31 20.62 19.96 5.34
N ALA A 32 19.37 19.58 5.62
CA ALA A 32 18.60 18.69 4.76
C ALA A 32 17.63 19.48 3.87
N ALA A 33 17.37 18.98 2.67
CA ALA A 33 16.38 19.56 1.77
C ALA A 33 14.94 19.28 2.25
N THR A 34 14.03 20.22 2.02
CA THR A 34 12.59 20.08 2.25
C THR A 34 11.93 19.20 1.17
N GLN A 35 10.69 18.80 1.41
CA GLN A 35 9.93 17.96 0.47
C GLN A 35 9.70 18.59 -0.92
N PHE A 36 9.76 19.92 -1.03
CA PHE A 36 9.63 20.65 -2.29
C PHE A 36 10.94 20.71 -3.09
N GLU A 37 12.07 20.40 -2.44
CA GLU A 37 13.43 20.45 -2.99
C GLU A 37 13.94 19.06 -3.44
N THR A 38 13.12 18.03 -3.26
CA THR A 38 13.43 16.64 -3.60
C THR A 38 12.31 16.03 -4.45
N THR A 39 12.58 14.90 -5.09
CA THR A 39 11.62 14.08 -5.83
C THR A 39 11.47 12.71 -5.18
N GLY A 40 10.37 12.01 -5.44
CA GLY A 40 10.22 10.61 -5.03
C GLY A 40 8.78 10.17 -4.82
N SER A 41 8.62 9.04 -4.12
CA SER A 41 7.30 8.52 -3.78
C SER A 41 6.96 8.73 -2.31
N VAL A 42 5.67 8.92 -2.02
CA VAL A 42 5.13 9.01 -0.66
C VAL A 42 3.93 8.08 -0.52
N THR A 43 3.84 7.38 0.61
CA THR A 43 2.72 6.48 0.88
C THR A 43 1.75 7.15 1.86
N ALA A 44 0.49 7.27 1.46
CA ALA A 44 -0.57 7.83 2.29
C ALA A 44 -1.17 6.78 3.24
N THR A 45 -1.94 7.23 4.23
CA THR A 45 -2.58 6.37 5.23
C THR A 45 -3.58 5.39 4.64
N ASN A 46 -4.18 5.71 3.50
CA ASN A 46 -5.07 4.84 2.74
C ASN A 46 -4.31 3.81 1.87
N ARG A 47 -2.98 3.69 2.02
CA ARG A 47 -2.08 2.79 1.27
C ARG A 47 -1.84 3.18 -0.20
N SER A 48 -2.35 4.32 -0.65
CA SER A 48 -2.03 4.86 -1.98
C SER A 48 -0.63 5.47 -1.99
N LEU A 49 0.14 5.20 -3.04
CA LEU A 49 1.45 5.79 -3.31
C LEU A 49 1.29 6.97 -4.28
N GLN A 50 1.98 8.07 -4.02
CA GLN A 50 1.95 9.24 -4.89
C GLN A 50 3.37 9.61 -5.29
N TRP A 51 3.55 10.05 -6.54
CA TRP A 51 4.79 10.64 -6.98
C TRP A 51 4.79 12.14 -6.68
N ARG A 52 5.90 12.64 -6.14
CA ARG A 52 6.17 14.07 -5.93
C ARG A 52 7.35 14.47 -6.79
N ASP A 53 7.17 15.50 -7.62
CA ASP A 53 8.27 16.10 -8.36
C ASP A 53 8.94 17.22 -7.56
N ARG A 54 10.20 17.48 -7.88
CA ARG A 54 10.95 18.61 -7.34
C ARG A 54 10.37 19.91 -7.89
N VAL A 55 10.06 20.85 -7.00
CA VAL A 55 9.46 22.16 -7.32
C VAL A 55 10.54 23.25 -7.43
N ILE A 56 11.51 23.22 -6.52
CA ILE A 56 12.65 24.14 -6.47
C ILE A 56 13.95 23.36 -6.25
N GLU A 57 15.10 23.95 -6.60
CA GLU A 57 16.39 23.35 -6.26
C GLU A 57 16.68 23.48 -4.74
N PRO A 58 17.42 22.54 -4.14
CA PRO A 58 17.86 22.66 -2.75
C PRO A 58 18.54 24.00 -2.47
N LEU A 59 18.07 24.71 -1.44
CA LEU A 59 18.57 26.03 -1.09
C LEU A 59 19.90 25.93 -0.34
N PHE A 60 20.80 26.88 -0.65
CA PHE A 60 22.12 27.01 -0.02
C PHE A 60 22.97 25.74 -0.18
N GLU A 61 23.50 25.21 0.94
CA GLU A 61 24.29 23.99 1.00
C GLU A 61 23.44 22.77 1.42
N SER A 62 22.11 22.92 1.43
CA SER A 62 21.20 21.85 1.80
C SER A 62 21.26 20.73 0.76
N LYS A 63 21.19 19.48 1.24
CA LYS A 63 21.23 18.30 0.38
C LYS A 63 19.99 17.43 0.60
N PRO A 64 19.46 16.79 -0.44
CA PRO A 64 18.44 15.77 -0.26
C PRO A 64 18.93 14.62 0.62
N ASP A 65 18.05 14.03 1.42
CA ASP A 65 18.42 12.99 2.39
C ASP A 65 19.13 11.79 1.76
N HIS A 66 18.73 11.38 0.56
CA HIS A 66 19.35 10.28 -0.17
C HIS A 66 20.78 10.59 -0.63
N GLU A 67 21.10 11.85 -0.94
CA GLU A 67 22.49 12.28 -1.18
C GLU A 67 23.29 12.25 0.12
N ILE A 68 22.73 12.77 1.22
CA ILE A 68 23.38 12.73 2.55
C ILE A 68 23.71 11.30 2.97
N ILE A 69 22.75 10.37 2.80
CA ILE A 69 22.94 8.94 3.09
C ILE A 69 24.05 8.34 2.22
N ASN A 70 24.09 8.67 0.93
CA ASN A 70 25.15 8.18 0.03
C ASN A 70 26.53 8.69 0.45
N LEU A 71 26.65 9.98 0.79
CA LEU A 71 27.90 10.58 1.27
C LEU A 71 28.39 9.91 2.57
N PHE A 72 27.48 9.62 3.50
CA PHE A 72 27.79 8.82 4.69
C PHE A 72 28.27 7.41 4.34
N ALA A 73 27.53 6.69 3.49
CA ALA A 73 27.87 5.34 3.09
C ALA A 73 29.26 5.26 2.43
N ARG A 74 29.59 6.23 1.57
CA ARG A 74 30.93 6.37 0.98
C ARG A 74 32.00 6.59 2.03
N LYS A 75 31.75 7.46 3.02
CA LYS A 75 32.70 7.74 4.11
C LYS A 75 32.93 6.52 5.01
N LEU A 76 31.88 5.72 5.22
CA LEU A 76 31.90 4.50 6.04
C LEU A 76 32.40 3.25 5.28
N GLY A 77 32.63 3.35 3.97
CA GLY A 77 33.24 2.30 3.16
C GLY A 77 32.29 1.27 2.55
N PHE A 78 30.96 1.51 2.57
CA PHE A 78 29.96 0.62 1.95
C PHE A 78 29.10 1.32 0.87
N GLY A 79 29.55 2.48 0.40
CA GLY A 79 28.82 3.27 -0.60
C GLY A 79 28.60 2.51 -1.91
N ASN A 80 29.60 1.77 -2.38
CA ASN A 80 29.50 1.00 -3.64
C ASN A 80 28.41 -0.09 -3.56
N GLU A 81 28.29 -0.76 -2.42
CA GLU A 81 27.27 -1.78 -2.16
C GLU A 81 25.87 -1.17 -2.07
N LEU A 82 25.76 0.03 -1.50
CA LEU A 82 24.51 0.76 -1.37
C LEU A 82 23.96 1.18 -2.74
N VAL A 83 24.82 1.74 -3.61
CA VAL A 83 24.39 2.32 -4.90
C VAL A 83 24.57 1.40 -6.11
N LYS A 84 24.96 0.14 -5.90
CA LYS A 84 25.26 -0.83 -6.97
C LYS A 84 24.19 -0.95 -8.07
N ASN A 85 22.93 -0.70 -7.71
CA ASN A 85 21.76 -0.88 -8.58
C ASN A 85 21.15 0.46 -9.04
N TYR A 86 21.77 1.60 -8.70
CA TYR A 86 21.22 2.92 -8.97
C TYR A 86 22.08 3.64 -10.01
N GLN A 87 21.42 4.30 -10.96
CA GLN A 87 22.09 5.33 -11.74
C GLN A 87 22.42 6.52 -10.82
N MET A 88 23.63 7.06 -10.97
CA MET A 88 24.12 8.19 -10.15
C MET A 88 24.17 9.48 -10.97
N ASN A 89 23.69 10.58 -10.39
CA ASN A 89 23.81 11.93 -10.92
C ASN A 89 24.76 12.73 -10.02
N GLY A 90 26.06 12.53 -10.21
CA GLY A 90 27.07 13.02 -9.26
C GLY A 90 26.98 12.20 -7.96
N ASP A 91 26.71 12.87 -6.84
CA ASP A 91 26.57 12.23 -5.52
C ASP A 91 25.12 11.81 -5.20
N GLU A 92 24.15 12.24 -6.02
CA GLU A 92 22.73 11.94 -5.81
C GLU A 92 22.30 10.68 -6.60
N PRO A 93 21.77 9.63 -5.96
CA PRO A 93 21.20 8.49 -6.67
C PRO A 93 19.88 8.87 -7.38
N LEU A 94 19.61 8.26 -8.53
CA LEU A 94 18.34 8.39 -9.23
C LEU A 94 17.22 7.77 -8.39
N ILE A 95 16.25 8.59 -7.97
CA ILE A 95 15.21 8.19 -7.03
C ILE A 95 14.27 7.12 -7.57
N GLU A 96 14.04 7.15 -8.88
CA GLU A 96 13.26 6.15 -9.58
C GLU A 96 13.86 4.74 -9.41
N ASP A 97 15.19 4.61 -9.41
CA ASP A 97 15.85 3.31 -9.23
C ASP A 97 15.71 2.79 -7.80
N ILE A 98 15.68 3.68 -6.80
CA ILE A 98 15.43 3.29 -5.42
C ILE A 98 14.03 2.67 -5.29
N LEU A 99 13.01 3.28 -5.89
CA LEU A 99 11.66 2.71 -5.88
C LEU A 99 11.63 1.36 -6.64
N ARG A 100 12.28 1.26 -7.80
CA ARG A 100 12.37 -0.01 -8.54
C ARG A 100 13.05 -1.10 -7.72
N GLU A 101 14.08 -0.78 -6.94
CA GLU A 101 14.77 -1.73 -6.07
C GLU A 101 13.86 -2.20 -4.92
N ILE A 102 13.09 -1.29 -4.31
CA ILE A 102 12.04 -1.66 -3.35
C ILE A 102 11.05 -2.62 -4.03
N ASN A 103 10.58 -2.32 -5.24
CA ASN A 103 9.63 -3.20 -5.95
C ASN A 103 10.22 -4.58 -6.24
N ARG A 104 11.52 -4.66 -6.57
CA ARG A 104 12.23 -5.94 -6.77
C ARG A 104 12.37 -6.75 -5.48
N GLY A 105 12.46 -6.11 -4.32
CA GLY A 105 12.53 -6.77 -3.02
C GLY A 105 11.17 -7.21 -2.45
N MET A 106 10.07 -6.56 -2.85
CA MET A 106 8.77 -6.68 -2.18
C MET A 106 7.75 -7.60 -2.86
N TRP A 107 8.21 -8.56 -3.67
CA TRP A 107 7.36 -9.58 -4.32
C TRP A 107 6.53 -10.41 -3.34
N THR A 108 7.04 -10.58 -2.14
CA THR A 108 6.40 -11.38 -1.09
C THR A 108 5.21 -10.66 -0.47
N VAL A 109 5.28 -9.33 -0.43
CA VAL A 109 4.32 -8.44 0.23
C VAL A 109 3.33 -7.86 -0.78
N GLY A 110 3.72 -7.62 -2.04
CA GLY A 110 2.83 -7.08 -3.07
C GLY A 110 2.98 -5.59 -3.32
N TYR A 111 4.18 -5.06 -3.12
CA TYR A 111 4.57 -3.73 -3.58
C TYR A 111 5.39 -3.84 -4.87
N THR A 112 4.86 -4.48 -5.92
CA THR A 112 5.64 -4.78 -7.13
C THR A 112 5.20 -4.01 -8.36
N GLY A 113 3.90 -3.73 -8.48
CA GLY A 113 3.35 -3.04 -9.65
C GLY A 113 3.45 -1.51 -9.60
N GLN A 114 3.89 -0.91 -8.48
CA GLN A 114 4.01 0.55 -8.32
C GLN A 114 5.33 1.10 -8.87
N SER A 115 5.47 1.10 -10.20
CA SER A 115 6.66 1.68 -10.82
C SER A 115 6.65 3.21 -10.80
N PRO A 116 7.82 3.87 -10.85
CA PRO A 116 7.91 5.32 -10.99
C PRO A 116 7.11 5.88 -12.17
N GLU A 117 7.13 5.18 -13.30
CA GLU A 117 6.43 5.58 -14.53
C GLU A 117 4.92 5.62 -14.31
N ARG A 118 4.35 4.57 -13.70
CA ARG A 118 2.92 4.51 -13.41
C ARG A 118 2.51 5.57 -12.38
N LEU A 119 3.31 5.76 -11.32
CA LEU A 119 3.00 6.79 -10.33
C LEU A 119 3.06 8.21 -10.93
N LYS A 120 4.02 8.48 -11.82
CA LYS A 120 4.10 9.73 -12.59
C LYS A 120 2.94 9.88 -13.59
N GLU A 121 2.48 8.79 -14.20
CA GLU A 121 1.30 8.78 -15.06
C GLU A 121 0.05 9.17 -14.25
N HIS A 122 -0.13 8.63 -13.05
CA HIS A 122 -1.22 9.02 -12.15
C HIS A 122 -1.12 10.50 -11.77
N GLN A 123 0.10 10.96 -11.43
CA GLN A 123 0.37 12.35 -11.06
C GLN A 123 -0.02 13.34 -12.17
N LYS A 124 0.30 13.02 -13.42
CA LYS A 124 -0.03 13.87 -14.58
C LYS A 124 -1.52 13.83 -14.96
N ASN A 125 -2.24 12.79 -14.53
CA ASN A 125 -3.62 12.53 -14.94
C ASN A 125 -4.60 12.50 -13.75
N TRP A 126 -4.35 13.25 -12.67
CA TRP A 126 -5.27 13.31 -11.51
C TRP A 126 -6.73 13.56 -11.84
N HIS A 127 -6.99 14.30 -12.91
CA HIS A 127 -8.33 14.65 -13.36
C HIS A 127 -9.14 13.45 -13.91
N THR A 128 -8.52 12.31 -14.21
CA THR A 128 -9.22 11.12 -14.73
C THR A 128 -9.74 10.21 -13.63
N PHE A 129 -9.35 10.44 -12.37
CA PHE A 129 -9.76 9.63 -11.23
C PHE A 129 -11.04 10.16 -10.59
N SER A 130 -11.96 9.24 -10.28
CA SER A 130 -13.17 9.57 -9.53
C SER A 130 -12.85 9.98 -8.10
N PHE A 131 -13.46 11.06 -7.62
CA PHE A 131 -13.33 11.50 -6.23
C PHE A 131 -14.06 10.61 -5.23
N GLU A 132 -14.98 9.76 -5.70
CA GLU A 132 -15.78 8.88 -4.83
C GLU A 132 -15.11 7.54 -4.58
N ASN A 133 -14.71 6.85 -5.66
CA ASN A 133 -14.16 5.49 -5.59
C ASN A 133 -12.66 5.42 -5.93
N LEU A 134 -12.04 6.53 -6.30
CA LEU A 134 -10.63 6.64 -6.67
C LEU A 134 -10.21 5.81 -7.89
N ARG A 135 -11.15 5.24 -8.65
CA ARG A 135 -10.87 4.51 -9.90
C ARG A 135 -10.77 5.51 -11.06
N ALA A 136 -9.81 5.30 -11.95
CA ALA A 136 -9.71 6.05 -13.18
C ALA A 136 -10.86 5.68 -14.13
N GLU A 137 -11.54 6.69 -14.65
CA GLU A 137 -12.64 6.58 -15.60
C GLU A 137 -12.19 7.12 -16.96
N GLY A 138 -11.28 6.39 -17.60
CA GLY A 138 -10.63 6.75 -18.87
C GLY A 138 -9.23 7.33 -18.73
N GLY A 139 -8.65 7.69 -19.89
CA GLY A 139 -7.31 8.27 -19.99
C GLY A 139 -6.16 7.25 -19.89
N PRO A 140 -4.91 7.70 -19.71
CA PRO A 140 -3.74 6.82 -19.71
C PRO A 140 -3.71 5.80 -18.56
N ALA A 141 -4.32 6.14 -17.42
CA ALA A 141 -4.38 5.30 -16.23
C ALA A 141 -5.74 4.58 -16.08
N ASP A 142 -6.53 4.43 -17.17
CA ASP A 142 -7.88 3.87 -17.11
C ASP A 142 -7.93 2.53 -16.36
N GLY A 143 -8.92 2.39 -15.48
CA GLY A 143 -9.11 1.21 -14.64
C GLY A 143 -8.23 1.13 -13.39
N ASP A 144 -7.14 1.89 -13.29
CA ASP A 144 -6.28 1.91 -12.11
C ASP A 144 -6.95 2.64 -10.93
N TYR A 145 -6.64 2.23 -9.70
CA TYR A 145 -6.99 3.02 -8.52
C TYR A 145 -5.90 4.04 -8.21
N TYR A 146 -6.31 5.22 -7.75
CA TYR A 146 -5.40 6.32 -7.49
C TYR A 146 -4.28 5.90 -6.52
N GLY A 147 -3.05 6.13 -6.97
CA GLY A 147 -1.83 5.73 -6.28
C GLY A 147 -1.58 4.24 -6.11
N LEU A 148 -2.21 3.35 -6.89
CA LEU A 148 -1.92 1.90 -6.91
C LEU A 148 -1.86 1.29 -5.49
N PRO A 149 -2.97 1.37 -4.74
CA PRO A 149 -3.02 1.00 -3.34
C PRO A 149 -2.59 -0.45 -3.12
N TRP A 150 -1.94 -0.69 -1.99
CA TRP A 150 -1.45 -2.02 -1.65
C TRP A 150 -2.60 -3.02 -1.35
N PRO A 151 -2.51 -4.26 -1.87
CA PRO A 151 -1.48 -4.77 -2.77
C PRO A 151 -1.62 -4.37 -4.25
N CYS A 152 -0.48 -4.22 -4.93
CA CYS A 152 -0.39 -4.11 -6.38
C CYS A 152 0.59 -5.17 -6.91
N TRP A 153 0.03 -6.22 -7.51
CA TRP A 153 0.76 -7.43 -7.89
C TRP A 153 1.37 -7.36 -9.29
N GLY A 154 2.33 -8.25 -9.53
CA GLY A 154 2.94 -8.44 -10.84
C GLY A 154 3.97 -7.38 -11.20
N THR A 155 4.41 -7.41 -12.45
CA THR A 155 5.31 -6.39 -12.98
C THR A 155 4.54 -5.12 -13.34
N PRO A 156 5.22 -3.99 -13.56
CA PRO A 156 4.54 -2.76 -14.00
C PRO A 156 3.76 -2.93 -15.31
N GLU A 157 4.26 -3.77 -16.23
CA GLU A 157 3.65 -4.07 -17.53
C GLU A 157 2.37 -4.92 -17.36
N PHE A 158 2.28 -5.66 -16.27
CA PHE A 158 1.09 -6.41 -15.91
C PHE A 158 -0.09 -5.48 -15.53
N ARG A 159 0.21 -4.23 -15.15
CA ARG A 159 -0.77 -3.16 -14.89
C ARG A 159 -1.90 -3.56 -13.93
N HIS A 160 -1.57 -4.23 -12.83
CA HIS A 160 -2.55 -4.43 -11.75
C HIS A 160 -3.00 -3.06 -11.19
N PRO A 161 -4.32 -2.82 -11.01
CA PRO A 161 -4.85 -1.50 -10.64
C PRO A 161 -4.60 -1.11 -9.18
N GLY A 162 -4.20 -2.09 -8.36
CA GLY A 162 -4.07 -1.94 -6.91
C GLY A 162 -5.37 -2.33 -6.21
N SER A 163 -5.28 -2.60 -4.92
CA SER A 163 -6.39 -3.12 -4.11
C SER A 163 -6.77 -2.12 -3.01
N PRO A 164 -7.73 -1.21 -3.27
CA PRO A 164 -8.14 -0.21 -2.28
C PRO A 164 -8.81 -0.85 -1.07
N ASN A 165 -9.68 -1.85 -1.30
CA ASN A 165 -10.39 -2.60 -0.29
C ASN A 165 -9.78 -3.99 -0.16
N LEU A 166 -9.23 -4.30 1.03
CA LEU A 166 -8.68 -5.62 1.30
C LEU A 166 -9.81 -6.62 1.53
N TYR A 167 -9.60 -7.84 1.04
CA TYR A 167 -10.53 -8.97 1.19
C TYR A 167 -11.90 -8.78 0.53
N ASP A 168 -11.99 -7.89 -0.46
CA ASP A 168 -13.19 -7.76 -1.28
C ASP A 168 -13.25 -8.90 -2.30
N THR A 169 -14.08 -9.89 -2.01
CA THR A 169 -14.32 -11.05 -2.88
C THR A 169 -15.34 -10.77 -3.99
N SER A 170 -16.03 -9.62 -3.95
CA SER A 170 -17.01 -9.25 -4.97
C SER A 170 -16.37 -8.72 -6.26
N VAL A 171 -15.07 -8.42 -6.22
CA VAL A 171 -14.28 -7.92 -7.34
C VAL A 171 -13.26 -8.99 -7.76
N PRO A 172 -13.03 -9.21 -9.07
CA PRO A 172 -11.95 -10.09 -9.53
C PRO A 172 -10.59 -9.62 -9.03
N VAL A 173 -9.67 -10.55 -8.79
CA VAL A 173 -8.33 -10.21 -8.30
C VAL A 173 -7.56 -9.32 -9.28
N MET A 174 -7.74 -9.54 -10.59
CA MET A 174 -7.24 -8.66 -11.66
C MET A 174 -7.64 -7.19 -11.53
N GLU A 175 -8.82 -6.95 -10.97
CA GLU A 175 -9.42 -5.62 -10.86
C GLU A 175 -9.22 -5.03 -9.46
N GLY A 176 -8.33 -5.61 -8.65
CA GLY A 176 -8.01 -5.11 -7.31
C GLY A 176 -8.81 -5.76 -6.18
N GLY A 177 -9.68 -6.73 -6.48
CA GLY A 177 -10.26 -7.59 -5.45
C GLY A 177 -9.22 -8.52 -4.84
N MET A 178 -9.54 -9.18 -3.73
CA MET A 178 -8.68 -10.22 -3.19
C MET A 178 -9.40 -11.12 -2.20
N GLY A 179 -8.96 -12.37 -2.13
CA GLY A 179 -9.41 -13.34 -1.13
C GLY A 179 -8.41 -13.47 0.01
N PHE A 180 -8.76 -14.31 0.99
CA PHE A 180 -7.82 -14.73 2.01
C PHE A 180 -7.05 -15.97 1.55
N ARG A 181 -5.75 -16.01 1.83
CA ARG A 181 -4.90 -17.18 1.56
C ARG A 181 -4.25 -17.63 2.86
N ALA A 182 -4.40 -18.90 3.19
CA ALA A 182 -3.75 -19.48 4.35
C ALA A 182 -2.22 -19.53 4.14
N ARG A 183 -1.49 -19.10 5.17
CA ARG A 183 -0.01 -19.08 5.13
C ARG A 183 0.62 -20.23 5.91
N PHE A 184 -0.03 -20.73 6.95
CA PHE A 184 0.56 -21.64 7.94
C PHE A 184 -0.11 -23.00 7.92
N GLY A 185 0.01 -23.68 6.79
CA GLY A 185 -0.71 -24.93 6.57
C GLY A 185 -2.21 -24.74 6.41
N ILE A 186 -2.91 -25.85 6.28
CA ILE A 186 -4.35 -25.92 6.03
C ILE A 186 -5.15 -26.27 7.28
N GLU A 187 -4.49 -26.75 8.34
CA GLU A 187 -5.14 -27.22 9.55
C GLU A 187 -4.28 -26.90 10.78
N ARG A 188 -4.94 -26.60 11.90
CA ARG A 188 -4.33 -26.55 13.23
C ARG A 188 -5.26 -27.22 14.23
N ASP A 189 -4.74 -28.18 15.00
CA ASP A 189 -5.48 -28.87 16.06
C ASP A 189 -6.80 -29.51 15.59
N GLY A 190 -6.85 -30.06 14.36
CA GLY A 190 -8.08 -30.63 13.78
C GLY A 190 -9.02 -29.60 13.13
N VAL A 191 -8.68 -28.30 13.19
CA VAL A 191 -9.52 -27.22 12.66
C VAL A 191 -8.93 -26.69 11.36
N ASN A 192 -9.76 -26.68 10.31
CA ASN A 192 -9.44 -26.09 9.01
C ASN A 192 -9.12 -24.59 9.16
N LEU A 193 -8.00 -24.16 8.56
CA LEU A 193 -7.54 -22.76 8.53
C LEU A 193 -7.86 -22.06 7.21
N LEU A 194 -8.43 -22.78 6.24
CA LEU A 194 -8.89 -22.19 4.98
C LEU A 194 -10.14 -21.34 5.24
N ALA A 195 -10.26 -20.25 4.49
CA ALA A 195 -11.41 -19.38 4.56
C ALA A 195 -12.57 -19.99 3.75
N GLU A 196 -13.44 -20.73 4.43
CA GLU A 196 -14.57 -21.44 3.81
C GLU A 196 -15.56 -20.47 3.13
N GLY A 197 -15.84 -20.70 1.86
CA GLY A 197 -16.78 -19.90 1.05
C GLY A 197 -16.28 -18.48 0.73
N SER A 198 -14.99 -18.21 0.92
CA SER A 198 -14.39 -16.88 0.73
C SER A 198 -13.38 -16.88 -0.43
N ALA A 199 -13.88 -16.98 -1.65
CA ALA A 199 -13.11 -16.85 -2.88
C ALA A 199 -13.53 -15.60 -3.69
N PRO A 200 -12.59 -14.88 -4.32
CA PRO A 200 -12.90 -13.81 -5.26
C PRO A 200 -13.73 -14.31 -6.44
N VAL A 201 -14.65 -13.48 -6.90
CA VAL A 201 -15.45 -13.75 -8.09
C VAL A 201 -14.57 -13.97 -9.31
N GLY A 202 -14.91 -14.98 -10.12
CA GLY A 202 -14.20 -15.31 -11.34
C GLY A 202 -12.86 -16.02 -11.14
N GLY A 203 -12.53 -16.43 -9.91
CA GLY A 203 -11.39 -17.30 -9.62
C GLY A 203 -11.66 -18.77 -9.96
N ASP A 204 -10.60 -19.52 -10.26
CA ASP A 204 -10.63 -20.96 -10.57
C ASP A 204 -10.86 -21.85 -9.32
N ILE A 205 -10.80 -21.26 -8.12
CA ILE A 205 -10.99 -21.95 -6.84
C ILE A 205 -12.15 -21.25 -6.15
N ASP A 206 -13.20 -22.00 -5.83
CA ASP A 206 -14.44 -21.50 -5.21
C ASP A 206 -14.35 -21.37 -3.68
N ASP A 207 -13.20 -21.68 -3.08
CA ASP A 207 -12.98 -21.72 -1.64
C ASP A 207 -11.62 -21.12 -1.21
N GLY A 208 -11.33 -21.15 0.09
CA GLY A 208 -10.10 -20.63 0.67
C GLY A 208 -8.83 -21.21 0.04
N TYR A 209 -7.90 -20.34 -0.33
CA TYR A 209 -6.69 -20.74 -1.03
C TYR A 209 -5.64 -21.37 -0.09
N PRO A 210 -5.20 -22.60 -0.36
CA PRO A 210 -4.09 -23.21 0.36
C PRO A 210 -2.74 -22.59 -0.04
N GLU A 211 -1.67 -23.00 0.63
CA GLU A 211 -0.31 -22.61 0.25
C GLU A 211 0.04 -23.16 -1.14
N PHE A 212 0.48 -22.30 -2.04
CA PHE A 212 0.93 -22.73 -3.37
C PHE A 212 2.28 -23.43 -3.30
N ASN A 213 2.36 -24.61 -3.90
CA ASN A 213 3.60 -25.33 -4.18
C ASN A 213 3.55 -25.89 -5.61
N ASP A 214 4.68 -26.40 -6.09
CA ASP A 214 4.79 -26.99 -7.43
C ASP A 214 3.84 -28.17 -7.65
N GLN A 215 3.58 -28.97 -6.61
CA GLN A 215 2.60 -30.06 -6.67
C GLN A 215 1.18 -29.53 -6.90
N LEU A 216 0.73 -28.54 -6.14
CA LEU A 216 -0.58 -27.93 -6.29
C LEU A 216 -0.73 -27.27 -7.67
N LEU A 217 0.33 -26.63 -8.19
CA LEU A 217 0.32 -26.08 -9.54
C LEU A 217 0.14 -27.17 -10.62
N LYS A 218 0.72 -28.35 -10.42
CA LYS A 218 0.54 -29.51 -11.30
C LYS A 218 -0.87 -30.09 -11.16
N ASP A 219 -1.36 -30.24 -9.94
CA ASP A 219 -2.69 -30.82 -9.64
C ASP A 219 -3.83 -29.95 -10.18
N LEU A 220 -3.68 -28.62 -10.10
CA LEU A 220 -4.63 -27.65 -10.68
C LEU A 220 -4.50 -27.49 -12.20
N GLY A 221 -3.55 -28.18 -12.84
CA GLY A 221 -3.29 -28.07 -14.28
C GLY A 221 -2.65 -26.74 -14.71
N TRP A 222 -2.27 -25.88 -13.77
CA TRP A 222 -1.65 -24.57 -14.05
C TRP A 222 -0.19 -24.68 -14.44
N TRP A 223 0.44 -25.83 -14.20
CA TRP A 223 1.83 -26.10 -14.53
C TRP A 223 2.11 -25.96 -16.02
N ASP A 224 1.24 -26.48 -16.88
CA ASP A 224 1.52 -26.56 -18.32
C ASP A 224 1.54 -25.20 -19.00
N ASP A 225 0.80 -24.26 -18.45
CA ASP A 225 0.73 -22.91 -18.94
C ASP A 225 1.93 -22.03 -18.52
N LEU A 226 2.87 -22.56 -17.71
CA LEU A 226 4.11 -21.87 -17.35
C LEU A 226 5.13 -21.98 -18.48
N THR A 227 5.90 -20.92 -18.68
CA THR A 227 7.07 -20.95 -19.58
C THR A 227 8.12 -21.92 -19.04
N ALA A 228 9.01 -22.41 -19.91
CA ALA A 228 10.07 -23.34 -19.49
C ALA A 228 10.96 -22.74 -18.37
N GLU A 229 11.24 -21.44 -18.46
CA GLU A 229 12.01 -20.69 -17.45
C GLU A 229 11.26 -20.62 -16.11
N GLU A 230 9.95 -20.36 -16.14
CA GLU A 230 9.12 -20.33 -14.92
C GLU A 230 8.98 -21.71 -14.29
N LYS A 231 8.85 -22.78 -15.10
CA LYS A 231 8.82 -24.17 -14.63
C LYS A 231 10.10 -24.51 -13.87
N GLN A 232 11.26 -24.23 -14.47
CA GLN A 232 12.56 -24.46 -13.84
C GLN A 232 12.73 -23.63 -12.55
N ALA A 233 12.21 -22.40 -12.55
CA ALA A 233 12.29 -21.54 -11.39
C ALA A 233 11.33 -21.95 -10.25
N ALA A 234 10.21 -22.61 -10.57
CA ALA A 234 9.18 -23.06 -9.64
C ALA A 234 9.38 -24.49 -9.11
N GLU A 235 10.07 -25.35 -9.86
CA GLU A 235 10.29 -26.76 -9.52
C GLU A 235 10.96 -26.93 -8.14
N GLY A 236 10.34 -27.74 -7.27
CA GLY A 236 10.83 -28.01 -5.91
C GLY A 236 10.76 -26.82 -4.94
N LYS A 237 10.07 -25.72 -5.30
CA LYS A 237 9.93 -24.54 -4.43
C LYS A 237 8.50 -24.41 -3.89
N THR A 238 8.40 -23.86 -2.69
CA THR A 238 7.13 -23.52 -2.02
C THR A 238 6.86 -22.03 -2.15
N GLY A 239 5.59 -21.60 -2.13
CA GLY A 239 5.13 -20.20 -2.23
C GLY A 239 5.46 -19.32 -1.01
N LYS A 240 6.45 -19.73 -0.21
CA LYS A 240 7.00 -18.97 0.91
C LYS A 240 7.74 -17.72 0.42
N PRO A 241 7.94 -16.71 1.29
CA PRO A 241 8.57 -15.43 0.94
C PRO A 241 9.98 -15.57 0.32
N THR A 242 10.63 -16.70 0.49
CA THR A 242 11.98 -16.95 -0.02
C THR A 242 12.02 -17.34 -1.49
N SER A 243 10.90 -17.72 -2.12
CA SER A 243 10.87 -18.12 -3.53
C SER A 243 10.16 -17.06 -4.40
N ARG A 244 10.97 -16.26 -5.11
CA ARG A 244 10.47 -15.23 -6.04
C ARG A 244 9.61 -15.84 -7.15
N ALA A 245 9.98 -17.02 -7.65
CA ALA A 245 9.37 -17.65 -8.81
C ALA A 245 7.95 -18.19 -8.58
N VAL A 246 7.73 -18.98 -7.52
CA VAL A 246 6.38 -19.49 -7.22
C VAL A 246 5.48 -18.35 -6.78
N SER A 247 6.02 -17.39 -6.02
CA SER A 247 5.31 -16.17 -5.62
C SER A 247 4.92 -15.28 -6.79
N SER A 248 5.79 -15.08 -7.77
CA SER A 248 5.49 -14.29 -8.96
C SER A 248 4.49 -15.01 -9.84
N VAL A 249 4.67 -16.30 -10.11
CA VAL A 249 3.77 -17.09 -10.96
C VAL A 249 2.38 -17.25 -10.34
N SER A 250 2.29 -17.63 -9.07
CA SER A 250 1.00 -17.81 -8.38
C SER A 250 0.26 -16.49 -8.21
N ARG A 251 0.95 -15.38 -7.91
CA ARG A 251 0.32 -14.06 -7.75
C ARG A 251 0.09 -13.34 -9.06
N LEU A 252 0.93 -13.55 -10.07
CA LEU A 252 0.60 -13.15 -11.43
C LEU A 252 -0.58 -13.96 -11.90
N ARG A 253 -0.83 -15.22 -11.53
CA ARG A 253 -2.01 -15.96 -12.01
C ARG A 253 -3.29 -15.76 -11.23
N MET A 254 -3.23 -15.69 -9.90
CA MET A 254 -4.34 -15.11 -9.12
C MET A 254 -4.61 -13.69 -9.60
N ALA A 255 -3.52 -12.95 -9.81
CA ALA A 255 -3.34 -11.74 -10.60
C ALA A 255 -4.08 -11.70 -11.94
N ALA A 256 -3.84 -12.69 -12.82
CA ALA A 256 -3.93 -12.67 -14.29
C ALA A 256 -5.04 -13.53 -14.86
N ARG A 257 -5.81 -14.24 -14.03
CA ARG A 257 -6.89 -15.09 -14.51
C ARG A 257 -8.24 -14.57 -14.04
N PRO A 258 -8.97 -13.91 -14.93
CA PRO A 258 -10.28 -14.34 -15.35
C PRO A 258 -10.09 -15.32 -16.54
N MET A 259 -10.01 -16.63 -16.32
CA MET A 259 -10.02 -17.55 -17.46
C MET A 259 -11.44 -17.80 -17.94
N ALA A 260 -11.88 -16.95 -18.87
CA ALA A 260 -12.50 -17.35 -20.14
C ALA A 260 -12.65 -16.13 -21.06
N THR A 261 -12.13 -16.23 -22.30
CA THR A 261 -12.17 -15.18 -23.34
C THR A 261 -13.43 -15.32 -24.25
N PRO A 262 -13.66 -14.49 -25.30
CA PRO A 262 -14.75 -13.50 -25.36
C PRO A 262 -15.79 -13.78 -26.46
N LYS A 263 -17.10 -13.57 -26.24
CA LYS A 263 -18.10 -13.46 -27.33
C LYS A 263 -19.29 -12.51 -27.01
N LEU A 264 -19.39 -11.43 -27.79
CA LEU A 264 -20.55 -10.66 -28.30
C LEU A 264 -21.89 -10.55 -27.51
N VAL A 265 -22.20 -9.30 -27.04
CA VAL A 265 -23.35 -8.36 -27.31
C VAL A 265 -24.73 -8.92 -27.79
N PRO A 266 -25.97 -8.38 -27.50
CA PRO A 266 -26.48 -7.29 -26.59
C PRO A 266 -27.83 -7.59 -25.80
N TRP A 267 -28.23 -6.62 -24.95
CA TRP A 267 -29.60 -6.01 -24.80
C TRP A 267 -30.55 -6.31 -23.59
N TYR A 268 -30.66 -5.26 -22.74
CA TYR A 268 -31.73 -4.66 -21.90
C TYR A 268 -33.00 -5.37 -21.33
N GLY A 269 -33.16 -5.21 -19.99
CA GLY A 269 -34.32 -4.58 -19.30
C GLY A 269 -35.18 -5.48 -18.37
N PRO A 270 -35.92 -4.97 -17.36
CA PRO A 270 -35.89 -3.67 -16.65
C PRO A 270 -35.56 -3.81 -15.14
N SER A 271 -34.99 -2.77 -14.54
CA SER A 271 -34.90 -2.63 -13.07
C SER A 271 -36.23 -2.15 -12.48
N PRO A 272 -36.72 -2.72 -11.36
CA PRO A 272 -37.79 -2.11 -10.61
C PRO A 272 -37.23 -1.08 -9.61
N THR A 273 -37.82 0.11 -9.71
CA THR A 273 -38.10 1.06 -8.62
C THR A 273 -36.99 1.95 -8.05
N LYS A 274 -36.97 3.16 -8.62
CA LYS A 274 -36.74 4.47 -7.99
C LYS A 274 -37.01 4.51 -6.48
N CYS A 275 -36.06 5.09 -5.73
CA CYS A 275 -36.35 6.00 -4.62
C CYS A 275 -35.56 7.29 -4.81
N ARG A 276 -36.27 8.42 -4.69
CA ARG A 276 -35.87 9.77 -5.07
C ARG A 276 -35.46 10.57 -3.82
N ASN A 277 -34.43 11.40 -3.97
CA ASN A 277 -34.18 12.73 -3.39
C ASN A 277 -34.28 12.95 -1.86
N THR A 278 -33.24 13.54 -1.26
CA THR A 278 -33.18 14.99 -0.93
C THR A 278 -31.79 15.42 -0.47
N ALA A 279 -31.39 16.63 -0.87
CA ALA A 279 -30.10 17.26 -0.61
C ALA A 279 -30.02 17.97 0.76
N SER A 280 -28.82 18.09 1.34
CA SER A 280 -28.36 19.34 1.98
C SER A 280 -26.85 19.29 2.27
N ARG A 281 -26.14 20.28 1.72
CA ARG A 281 -24.75 20.65 2.05
C ARG A 281 -24.58 20.92 3.54
N SER A 282 -23.55 20.36 4.17
CA SER A 282 -22.87 21.02 5.31
C SER A 282 -21.42 20.52 5.41
N THR A 283 -20.51 21.48 5.54
CA THR A 283 -19.05 21.36 5.72
C THR A 283 -18.70 20.66 7.04
N PRO A 284 -17.75 19.71 7.10
CA PRO A 284 -17.30 19.16 8.37
C PRO A 284 -16.16 20.00 8.97
N HIS A 285 -16.47 20.63 10.11
CA HIS A 285 -15.49 21.12 11.08
C HIS A 285 -14.68 19.94 11.66
N ALA A 286 -13.39 20.16 11.82
CA ALA A 286 -12.46 19.27 12.50
C ALA A 286 -12.86 19.02 13.96
N VAL A 287 -12.86 17.75 14.38
CA VAL A 287 -12.96 17.35 15.80
C VAL A 287 -11.66 16.66 16.19
N ILE A 288 -10.85 17.39 16.95
CA ILE A 288 -9.65 16.93 17.64
C ILE A 288 -10.11 16.27 18.94
N TRP A 289 -9.75 15.00 19.16
CA TRP A 289 -9.86 14.35 20.47
C TRP A 289 -8.53 14.50 21.22
N SER A 290 -8.50 15.36 22.25
CA SER A 290 -7.44 15.35 23.26
C SER A 290 -8.01 14.83 24.58
N ASN A 291 -7.41 13.78 25.11
CA ASN A 291 -7.60 13.32 26.48
C ASN A 291 -6.80 14.23 27.41
N ALA A 292 -7.48 15.13 28.12
CA ALA A 292 -6.92 15.77 29.30
C ALA A 292 -8.05 16.12 30.29
N SER A 293 -8.03 15.43 31.42
CA SER A 293 -8.87 15.62 32.59
C SER A 293 -8.53 16.90 33.34
N LEU A 294 -9.47 17.85 33.44
CA LEU A 294 -9.49 18.91 34.48
C LEU A 294 -10.95 19.31 34.81
N PRO A 295 -11.27 19.64 36.07
CA PRO A 295 -12.63 19.94 36.52
C PRO A 295 -12.95 21.44 36.40
N GLY A 296 -14.10 21.78 35.83
CA GLY A 296 -14.56 23.16 35.76
C GLY A 296 -15.94 23.31 35.14
N THR A 297 -16.92 23.64 35.98
CA THR A 297 -18.30 23.99 35.63
C THR A 297 -18.37 25.19 34.68
N ILE A 298 -18.93 25.00 33.48
CA ILE A 298 -19.51 26.09 32.66
C ILE A 298 -20.87 25.63 32.16
N SER A 299 -21.90 26.38 32.55
CA SER A 299 -23.29 26.21 32.16
C SER A 299 -23.48 26.65 30.70
N THR A 300 -24.06 25.81 29.86
CA THR A 300 -24.65 26.23 28.59
C THR A 300 -26.07 25.68 28.46
N ARG A 301 -26.96 26.57 28.04
CA ARG A 301 -28.41 26.42 28.01
C ARG A 301 -28.84 25.29 27.07
N SER A 302 -29.80 24.50 27.54
CA SER A 302 -30.53 23.50 26.78
C SER A 302 -31.34 24.12 25.63
N CYS A 303 -31.10 23.67 24.39
CA CYS A 303 -32.12 23.66 23.34
C CYS A 303 -32.60 22.22 23.19
N ALA A 304 -33.83 21.97 23.62
CA ALA A 304 -34.47 20.66 23.58
C ALA A 304 -34.98 20.34 22.16
N CYS A 305 -34.72 19.11 21.70
CA CYS A 305 -35.51 18.43 20.66
C CYS A 305 -35.84 17.00 21.17
N PRO A 306 -37.01 16.44 20.84
CA PRO A 306 -37.64 15.35 21.60
C PRO A 306 -37.09 13.95 21.26
N PRO A 307 -37.24 12.97 22.18
CA PRO A 307 -36.62 11.65 22.05
C PRO A 307 -37.42 10.73 21.11
N CYS A 308 -36.76 10.17 20.10
CA CYS A 308 -37.28 9.05 19.32
C CYS A 308 -37.01 7.75 20.09
N THR A 309 -38.09 7.17 20.61
CA THR A 309 -38.16 5.89 21.30
C THR A 309 -37.83 4.71 20.39
N LYS A 310 -36.79 3.94 20.71
CA LYS A 310 -36.72 2.47 20.57
C LYS A 310 -35.51 1.93 21.37
N PRO A 311 -35.69 0.90 22.23
CA PRO A 311 -34.64 0.46 23.16
C PRO A 311 -33.57 -0.40 22.48
N PHE A 312 -32.31 -0.07 22.69
CA PHE A 312 -31.17 -0.96 22.47
C PHE A 312 -31.17 -2.04 23.56
N ARG A 313 -31.19 -3.32 23.17
CA ARG A 313 -30.90 -4.44 24.08
C ARG A 313 -29.39 -4.46 24.37
N THR A 314 -29.02 -4.17 25.61
CA THR A 314 -27.66 -4.37 26.12
C THR A 314 -27.50 -5.84 26.50
N VAL A 315 -26.59 -6.57 25.86
CA VAL A 315 -26.13 -7.89 26.33
C VAL A 315 -24.89 -7.64 27.18
N THR A 316 -25.02 -7.80 28.49
CA THR A 316 -23.93 -7.68 29.46
C THR A 316 -23.38 -9.06 29.75
N THR A 317 -22.20 -9.39 29.25
CA THR A 317 -21.47 -10.61 29.63
C THR A 317 -20.69 -10.33 30.92
N GLN A 318 -21.16 -10.88 32.05
CA GLN A 318 -20.40 -10.90 33.29
C GLN A 318 -19.29 -11.95 33.21
N VAL A 319 -18.05 -11.53 33.44
CA VAL A 319 -16.89 -12.40 33.64
C VAL A 319 -16.88 -12.81 35.12
N SER A 320 -17.07 -14.11 35.37
CA SER A 320 -16.94 -14.72 36.70
C SER A 320 -15.53 -15.30 36.86
N THR A 321 -14.78 -14.78 37.81
CA THR A 321 -13.51 -15.35 38.29
C THR A 321 -13.76 -16.55 39.21
N ARG A 322 -13.26 -17.72 38.81
CA ARG A 322 -12.70 -18.76 39.68
C ARG A 322 -11.64 -19.52 38.91
#